data_AF-A0A7S1VB16-F1
#
_entry.id   AF-A0A7S1VB16-F1
#
_cell.length_a   1.000
_cell.length_b   1.000
_cell.length_c   1.000
_cell.angle_alpha   90.00
_cell.angle_beta   90.00
_cell.angle_gamma   90.00
#
_symmetry.space_group_name_H-M   'P 1'
#
loop_
_entity.id
_entity.type
_entity.pdbx_description
1 polymer ?
#
loop_
_entity_poly.entity_id
_entity_poly.type
_entity_poly.pdbx_seq_one_letter_code
_entity_poly.pdbx_strand_id
1 'polypeptide(L)'
;YSTNGPTSWNLYNDASWLLPSTECSWGESFDVECSNDNVVDRISFYDDGLSGTIPGEIGLLSSLTSLLLWGNNLEGTIPTEIGVLTSLTGFSFSRNANLSGRVPTELANLSNLEVLNLSNTQLTGSIPSSLCSTLAWAYIDCGEIECDCC
;
A
#
# COMPACT_ATOMS: atom_id res chain seq x y z
N TYR A 1 -4.70 9.67 -13.90
CA TYR A 1 -5.83 10.59 -13.62
C TYR A 1 -5.70 11.06 -12.19
N SER A 2 -5.64 12.37 -11.93
CA SER A 2 -5.77 12.92 -10.57
C SER A 2 -7.25 13.13 -10.25
N THR A 3 -7.69 12.69 -9.08
CA THR A 3 -9.06 12.83 -8.58
C THR A 3 -9.02 13.61 -7.28
N ASN A 4 -10.08 14.36 -6.99
CA ASN A 4 -10.31 14.96 -5.67
C ASN A 4 -11.07 14.01 -4.72
N GLY A 5 -11.10 12.72 -5.03
CA GLY A 5 -11.84 11.72 -4.29
C GLY A 5 -13.37 11.88 -4.39
N PRO A 6 -14.15 10.80 -4.28
CA PRO A 6 -15.56 10.92 -3.95
C PRO A 6 -15.76 11.59 -2.58
N THR A 7 -16.93 12.20 -2.37
CA THR A 7 -17.35 12.80 -1.09
C THR A 7 -17.36 11.82 0.10
N SER A 8 -17.14 10.54 -0.16
CA SER A 8 -17.05 9.46 0.82
C SER A 8 -15.65 9.26 1.41
N TRP A 9 -14.60 9.90 0.89
CA TRP A 9 -13.24 9.94 1.50
C TRP A 9 -13.20 10.84 2.74
N ASN A 10 -14.32 10.96 3.45
CA ASN A 10 -14.56 12.00 4.44
C ASN A 10 -14.50 11.42 5.84
N LEU A 11 -13.28 11.32 6.36
CA LEU A 11 -13.06 11.32 7.79
C LEU A 11 -12.35 12.65 8.13
N TYR A 12 -13.02 13.44 8.97
CA TYR A 12 -12.50 14.63 9.67
C TYR A 12 -12.30 15.96 8.91
N ASN A 13 -12.84 16.16 7.70
CA ASN A 13 -12.70 17.44 6.97
C ASN A 13 -11.24 17.86 6.70
N ASP A 14 -10.28 16.93 6.68
CA ASP A 14 -8.90 17.29 6.32
C ASP A 14 -8.75 17.34 4.79
N ALA A 15 -9.11 18.48 4.24
CA ALA A 15 -8.96 18.82 2.82
C ALA A 15 -7.62 19.49 2.53
N SER A 16 -6.62 19.34 3.40
CA SER A 16 -5.30 19.96 3.25
C SER A 16 -4.58 19.54 1.97
N TRP A 17 -4.85 18.34 1.44
CA TRP A 17 -4.36 17.86 0.15
C TRP A 17 -4.98 18.59 -1.07
N LEU A 18 -6.05 19.36 -0.87
CA LEU A 18 -6.61 20.29 -1.87
C LEU A 18 -5.99 21.70 -1.81
N LEU A 19 -5.20 21.99 -0.78
CA LEU A 19 -4.55 23.28 -0.62
C LEU A 19 -3.23 23.32 -1.39
N PRO A 20 -2.77 24.51 -1.82
CA PRO A 20 -1.45 24.68 -2.42
C PRO A 20 -0.38 24.59 -1.32
N SER A 21 -0.09 23.37 -0.90
CA SER A 21 0.94 23.00 0.08
C SER A 21 1.72 21.80 -0.44
N THR A 22 2.84 21.49 0.22
CA THR A 22 3.56 20.23 -0.06
C THR A 22 2.81 19.05 0.53
N GLU A 23 3.07 17.87 0.00
CA GLU A 23 2.52 16.60 0.46
C GLU A 23 2.81 16.36 1.95
N CYS A 24 3.94 16.85 2.46
CA CYS A 24 4.32 16.82 3.88
C CYS A 24 3.47 17.74 4.78
N SER A 25 2.57 18.53 4.18
CA SER A 25 1.66 19.43 4.87
C SER A 25 0.20 19.00 4.68
N TRP A 26 -0.06 17.83 4.08
CA TRP A 26 -1.40 17.29 3.80
C TRP A 26 -2.09 16.70 5.05
N GLY A 27 -1.97 17.37 6.20
CA GLY A 27 -2.94 17.22 7.28
C GLY A 27 -2.38 16.74 8.62
N GLU A 28 -3.14 17.04 9.68
CA GLU A 28 -2.85 16.70 11.09
C GLU A 28 -3.20 15.22 11.42
N SER A 29 -3.58 14.41 10.42
CA SER A 29 -4.15 13.06 10.57
C SER A 29 -3.17 11.90 10.45
N PHE A 30 -1.88 12.14 10.17
CA PHE A 30 -0.83 11.10 10.03
C PHE A 30 -1.04 10.12 8.85
N ASP A 31 -1.89 10.47 7.87
CA ASP A 31 -2.15 9.58 6.73
C ASP A 31 -1.03 9.64 5.67
N VAL A 32 -0.44 10.82 5.47
CA VAL A 32 0.79 11.01 4.68
C VAL A 32 1.85 11.62 5.58
N GLU A 33 2.89 10.85 5.87
CA GLU A 33 4.02 11.30 6.68
C GLU A 33 5.26 11.45 5.79
N CYS A 34 6.09 12.43 6.15
CA CYS A 34 7.38 12.65 5.54
C CYS A 34 8.50 12.42 6.54
N SER A 35 9.62 11.94 6.01
CA SER A 35 10.87 11.84 6.74
C SER A 35 11.42 13.22 7.12
N ASN A 36 12.46 13.23 7.95
CA ASN A 36 13.18 14.45 8.33
C ASN A 36 13.74 15.25 7.13
N ASP A 37 13.89 14.61 5.97
CA ASP A 37 14.38 15.23 4.73
C ASP A 37 13.24 15.81 3.87
N ASN A 38 12.02 15.93 4.40
CA ASN A 38 10.81 16.36 3.69
C ASN A 38 10.49 15.52 2.45
N VAL A 39 10.67 14.20 2.57
CA VAL A 39 10.30 13.24 1.53
C VAL A 39 9.25 12.31 2.09
N VAL A 40 8.16 12.08 1.34
CA VAL A 40 7.11 11.13 1.72
C VAL A 40 7.72 9.74 1.92
N ASP A 41 7.60 9.23 3.14
CA ASP A 41 8.13 7.92 3.54
C ASP A 41 7.05 7.01 4.12
N ARG A 42 5.86 7.52 4.41
CA ARG A 42 4.73 6.69 4.84
C ARG A 42 3.40 7.20 4.29
N ILE A 43 2.63 6.25 3.76
CA ILE A 43 1.23 6.44 3.37
C ILE A 43 0.39 5.41 4.12
N SER A 44 -0.62 5.89 4.84
CA SER A 44 -1.49 5.11 5.71
C SER A 44 -2.93 5.61 5.61
N PHE A 45 -3.69 5.04 4.69
CA PHE A 45 -5.13 5.31 4.56
C PHE A 45 -5.90 4.04 4.93
N TYR A 46 -6.58 4.01 6.07
CA TYR A 46 -7.31 2.82 6.52
C TYR A 46 -8.77 3.12 6.83
N ASP A 47 -9.66 2.25 6.34
CA ASP A 47 -11.11 2.45 6.49
C ASP A 47 -11.61 3.84 6.00
N ASP A 48 -10.90 4.45 5.04
CA ASP A 48 -11.21 5.77 4.46
C ASP A 48 -12.18 5.72 3.27
N GLY A 49 -12.63 4.52 2.91
CA GLY A 49 -13.50 4.32 1.76
C GLY A 49 -12.83 4.66 0.43
N LEU A 50 -11.49 4.60 0.35
CA LEU A 50 -10.76 4.77 -0.91
C LEU A 50 -11.28 3.79 -1.95
N SER A 51 -11.45 4.22 -3.19
CA SER A 51 -12.04 3.40 -4.26
C SER A 51 -11.34 3.64 -5.59
N GLY A 52 -11.35 2.62 -6.45
CA GLY A 52 -10.68 2.64 -7.74
C GLY A 52 -9.37 1.83 -7.70
N THR A 53 -8.56 1.98 -8.74
CA THR A 53 -7.33 1.19 -8.92
C THR A 53 -6.12 1.86 -8.29
N ILE A 54 -5.14 1.06 -7.88
CA ILE A 54 -3.84 1.56 -7.45
C ILE A 54 -3.05 2.02 -8.69
N PRO A 55 -2.64 3.30 -8.78
CA PRO A 55 -1.90 3.82 -9.93
C PRO A 55 -0.45 3.33 -9.93
N GLY A 56 0.12 3.11 -11.13
CA GLY A 56 1.54 2.74 -11.27
C GLY A 56 2.49 3.85 -10.80
N GLU A 57 2.02 5.10 -10.80
CA GLU A 57 2.74 6.26 -10.27
C GLU A 57 3.10 6.14 -8.78
N ILE A 58 2.51 5.18 -8.04
CA ILE A 58 2.96 4.85 -6.67
C ILE A 58 4.46 4.52 -6.64
N GLY A 59 5.02 3.97 -7.73
CA GLY A 59 6.44 3.69 -7.87
C GLY A 59 7.35 4.93 -7.86
N LEU A 60 6.80 6.14 -8.03
CA LEU A 60 7.56 7.38 -7.94
C LEU A 60 7.96 7.73 -6.50
N LEU A 61 7.31 7.11 -5.51
CA LEU A 61 7.57 7.34 -4.09
C LEU A 61 8.61 6.36 -3.53
N SER A 62 9.78 6.29 -4.17
CA SER A 62 10.83 5.30 -3.87
C SER A 62 11.37 5.30 -2.44
N SER A 63 11.11 6.36 -1.68
CA SER A 63 11.49 6.51 -0.27
C SER A 63 10.44 5.93 0.70
N LEU A 64 9.32 5.41 0.21
CA LEU A 64 8.30 4.80 1.07
C LEU A 64 8.86 3.63 1.88
N THR A 65 8.66 3.71 3.18
CA THR A 65 8.90 2.67 4.18
C THR A 65 7.60 1.97 4.58
N SER A 66 6.46 2.66 4.51
CA SER A 66 5.15 2.11 4.86
C SER A 66 4.09 2.47 3.83
N LEU A 67 3.38 1.46 3.31
CA LEU A 67 2.22 1.62 2.45
C LEU A 67 1.06 0.76 2.97
N LEU A 68 0.15 1.41 3.69
CA LEU A 68 -0.95 0.77 4.41
C LEU A 68 -2.27 1.31 3.86
N LEU A 69 -2.95 0.54 3.02
CA LEU A 69 -4.21 0.91 2.36
C LEU A 69 -5.37 -0.04 2.72
N TRP A 70 -5.31 -0.65 3.90
CA TRP A 70 -6.25 -1.70 4.29
C TRP A 70 -7.65 -1.17 4.63
N GLY A 71 -8.67 -2.00 4.48
CA GLY A 71 -10.06 -1.61 4.83
C GLY A 71 -10.71 -0.65 3.85
N ASN A 72 -10.22 -0.59 2.61
CA ASN A 72 -10.77 0.29 1.58
C ASN A 72 -11.59 -0.49 0.53
N ASN A 73 -12.07 0.22 -0.48
CA ASN A 73 -12.81 -0.30 -1.64
C ASN A 73 -11.92 -0.30 -2.91
N LEU A 74 -10.61 -0.53 -2.76
CA LEU A 74 -9.70 -0.61 -3.89
C LEU A 74 -10.03 -1.83 -4.76
N GLU A 75 -9.82 -1.67 -6.07
CA GLU A 75 -10.14 -2.66 -7.09
C GLU A 75 -9.03 -2.79 -8.13
N GLY A 76 -9.18 -3.76 -9.05
CA GLY A 76 -8.17 -4.04 -10.07
C GLY A 76 -6.98 -4.80 -9.50
N THR A 77 -5.78 -4.58 -10.06
CA THR A 77 -4.57 -5.34 -9.72
C THR A 77 -3.56 -4.51 -8.93
N ILE A 78 -2.64 -5.17 -8.22
CA ILE A 78 -1.43 -4.51 -7.70
C ILE A 78 -0.51 -4.19 -8.89
N PRO A 79 -0.11 -2.92 -9.10
CA PRO A 79 0.79 -2.55 -10.20
C PRO A 79 2.20 -3.12 -10.00
N THR A 80 2.87 -3.47 -11.10
CA THR A 80 4.24 -4.03 -11.07
C THR A 80 5.28 -3.03 -10.54
N GLU A 81 4.98 -1.74 -10.66
CA GLU A 81 5.76 -0.62 -10.16
C GLU A 81 5.95 -0.69 -8.64
N ILE A 82 5.16 -1.47 -7.91
CA ILE A 82 5.39 -1.68 -6.48
C ILE A 82 6.78 -2.25 -6.19
N GLY A 83 7.36 -3.03 -7.10
CA GLY A 83 8.68 -3.62 -6.90
C GLY A 83 9.86 -2.65 -6.96
N VAL A 84 9.63 -1.36 -7.27
CA VAL A 84 10.69 -0.34 -7.15
C VAL A 84 10.74 0.29 -5.76
N LEU A 85 9.76 0.03 -4.89
CA LEU A 85 9.66 0.59 -3.54
C LEU A 85 10.50 -0.21 -2.54
N THR A 86 11.78 -0.40 -2.85
CA THR A 86 12.69 -1.32 -2.12
C THR A 86 12.93 -0.93 -0.66
N SER A 87 12.55 0.28 -0.25
CA SER A 87 12.64 0.76 1.13
C SER A 87 11.47 0.32 2.01
N LEU A 88 10.43 -0.31 1.44
CA LEU A 88 9.25 -0.74 2.19
C LEU A 88 9.60 -1.79 3.24
N THR A 89 9.15 -1.52 4.46
CA THR A 89 9.14 -2.44 5.60
C THR A 89 7.70 -2.88 5.93
N GLY A 90 6.70 -2.03 5.70
CA GLY A 90 5.29 -2.33 5.93
C GLY A 90 4.43 -2.20 4.67
N PHE A 91 3.73 -3.26 4.30
CA PHE A 91 2.82 -3.29 3.15
C PHE A 91 1.53 -4.03 3.49
N SER A 92 0.40 -3.32 3.46
CA SER A 92 -0.90 -3.91 3.77
C SER A 92 -2.00 -3.38 2.87
N PHE A 93 -2.57 -4.27 2.05
CA PHE A 93 -3.76 -4.01 1.23
C PHE A 93 -4.95 -4.87 1.66
N SER A 94 -4.90 -5.41 2.87
CA SER A 94 -5.95 -6.31 3.37
C SER A 94 -7.31 -5.63 3.42
N ARG A 95 -8.37 -6.43 3.46
CA ARG A 95 -9.78 -5.94 3.50
C ARG A 95 -10.15 -5.02 2.32
N ASN A 96 -9.53 -5.20 1.15
CA ASN A 96 -9.97 -4.62 -0.12
C ASN A 96 -10.65 -5.69 -0.97
N ALA A 97 -11.96 -5.86 -0.77
CA ALA A 97 -12.70 -7.01 -1.29
C ALA A 97 -12.70 -7.13 -2.82
N ASN A 98 -12.46 -6.06 -3.58
CA ASN A 98 -12.44 -6.06 -5.06
C ASN A 98 -11.02 -6.03 -5.65
N LEU A 99 -9.98 -5.95 -4.81
CA LEU A 99 -8.60 -6.03 -5.27
C LEU A 99 -8.31 -7.48 -5.69
N SER A 100 -7.95 -7.68 -6.95
CA SER A 100 -7.95 -8.97 -7.63
C SER A 100 -6.78 -9.11 -8.61
N GLY A 101 -6.73 -10.23 -9.33
CA GLY A 101 -5.64 -10.57 -10.24
C GLY A 101 -4.48 -11.27 -9.53
N ARG A 102 -3.33 -11.38 -10.20
CA ARG A 102 -2.19 -12.12 -9.66
C ARG A 102 -1.30 -11.21 -8.82
N VAL A 103 -0.79 -11.73 -7.70
CA VAL A 103 0.29 -11.08 -6.95
C VAL A 103 1.50 -10.86 -7.89
N PRO A 104 1.99 -9.61 -8.06
CA PRO A 104 3.08 -9.33 -9.00
C PRO A 104 4.38 -9.93 -8.51
N THR A 105 5.14 -10.53 -9.44
CA THR A 105 6.43 -11.16 -9.14
C THR A 105 7.47 -10.16 -8.63
N GLU A 106 7.30 -8.89 -8.97
CA GLU A 106 8.11 -7.75 -8.60
C GLU A 106 8.11 -7.48 -7.08
N LEU A 107 7.11 -8.00 -6.33
CA LEU A 107 7.18 -8.00 -4.86
C LEU A 107 8.42 -8.70 -4.32
N ALA A 108 9.02 -9.62 -5.10
CA ALA A 108 10.28 -10.28 -4.75
C ALA A 108 11.44 -9.29 -4.52
N ASN A 109 11.36 -8.07 -5.06
CA ASN A 109 12.37 -7.03 -4.91
C ASN A 109 12.29 -6.30 -3.56
N LEU A 110 11.21 -6.48 -2.79
CA LEU A 110 11.00 -5.80 -1.50
C LEU A 110 11.76 -6.50 -0.38
N SER A 111 13.09 -6.51 -0.47
CA SER A 111 13.96 -7.27 0.43
C SER A 111 13.99 -6.76 1.88
N ASN A 112 13.47 -5.56 2.13
CA ASN A 112 13.37 -4.99 3.48
C ASN A 112 11.99 -5.20 4.11
N LEU A 113 11.09 -5.91 3.44
CA LEU A 113 9.72 -6.07 3.90
C LEU A 113 9.67 -6.94 5.17
N GLU A 114 9.03 -6.40 6.20
CA GLU A 114 8.82 -7.02 7.51
C GLU A 114 7.33 -7.35 7.73
N VAL A 115 6.40 -6.59 7.16
CA VAL A 115 4.98 -6.86 7.31
C VAL A 115 4.33 -6.89 5.93
N LEU A 116 3.70 -8.02 5.62
CA LEU A 116 2.92 -8.21 4.40
C LEU A 116 1.53 -8.73 4.76
N ASN A 117 0.49 -7.94 4.50
CA ASN A 117 -0.88 -8.37 4.69
C ASN A 117 -1.73 -8.14 3.42
N LEU A 118 -2.19 -9.23 2.83
CA LEU A 118 -3.02 -9.26 1.63
C LEU A 118 -4.36 -9.98 1.86
N SER A 119 -4.70 -10.28 3.12
CA SER A 119 -5.91 -11.04 3.44
C SER A 119 -7.19 -10.28 3.14
N ASN A 120 -8.29 -11.02 2.95
CA ASN A 120 -9.58 -10.45 2.55
C ASN A 120 -9.51 -9.62 1.24
N THR A 121 -8.76 -10.13 0.26
CA THR A 121 -8.74 -9.65 -1.13
C THR A 121 -9.13 -10.81 -2.07
N GLN A 122 -9.32 -10.53 -3.36
CA GLN A 122 -9.52 -11.52 -4.43
C GLN A 122 -8.22 -11.78 -5.22
N LEU A 123 -7.07 -11.51 -4.61
CA LEU A 123 -5.77 -11.78 -5.23
C LEU A 123 -5.52 -13.28 -5.36
N THR A 124 -4.74 -13.65 -6.36
CA THR A 124 -4.42 -15.04 -6.74
C THR A 124 -2.92 -15.21 -6.98
N GLY A 125 -2.47 -16.45 -7.10
CA GLY A 125 -1.05 -16.79 -7.26
C GLY A 125 -0.40 -17.12 -5.92
N SER A 126 0.88 -16.84 -5.80
CA SER A 126 1.67 -17.14 -4.62
C SER A 126 2.55 -15.96 -4.22
N ILE A 127 2.84 -15.86 -2.93
CA ILE A 127 3.84 -14.91 -2.43
C ILE A 127 5.23 -15.37 -2.94
N PRO A 128 6.04 -14.47 -3.53
CA PRO A 128 7.39 -14.85 -3.94
C PRO A 128 8.22 -15.38 -2.77
N SER A 129 8.82 -16.55 -2.93
CA SER A 129 9.55 -17.25 -1.85
C SER A 129 10.77 -16.48 -1.32
N SER A 130 11.30 -15.51 -2.08
CA SER A 130 12.35 -14.61 -1.60
C SER A 130 11.92 -13.81 -0.37
N LEU A 131 10.64 -13.45 -0.27
CA LEU A 131 10.08 -12.74 0.88
C LEU A 131 9.94 -13.63 2.11
N CYS A 132 9.92 -14.95 1.96
CA CYS A 132 9.82 -15.85 3.11
C CYS A 132 11.04 -15.80 4.02
N SER A 133 12.22 -15.49 3.49
CA SER A 133 13.44 -15.33 4.31
C SER A 133 13.48 -14.01 5.09
N THR A 134 12.88 -12.94 4.55
CA THR A 134 12.84 -11.61 5.18
C THR A 134 11.70 -11.56 6.21
N LEU A 135 10.62 -12.28 5.94
CA LEU A 135 9.41 -12.37 6.76
C LEU A 135 9.39 -13.58 7.71
N ALA A 136 10.47 -14.37 7.81
CA ALA A 136 10.53 -15.56 8.68
C ALA A 136 10.30 -15.25 10.18
N TRP A 137 10.46 -13.99 10.59
CA TRP A 137 10.23 -13.48 11.94
C TRP A 137 9.11 -12.42 11.99
N ALA A 138 8.42 -12.23 10.87
CA ALA A 138 7.62 -11.04 10.61
C ALA A 138 6.29 -11.44 9.91
N TYR A 139 5.20 -10.75 10.23
CA TYR A 139 3.84 -11.27 10.00
C TYR A 139 3.47 -11.31 8.51
N ILE A 140 3.12 -12.50 8.01
CA ILE A 140 2.49 -12.72 6.70
C ILE A 140 1.06 -13.23 6.90
N ASP A 141 0.10 -12.55 6.27
CA ASP A 141 -1.26 -13.07 6.09
C ASP A 141 -1.66 -12.94 4.61
N CYS A 142 -1.67 -14.08 3.90
CA CYS A 142 -2.05 -14.13 2.49
C CYS A 142 -3.54 -14.45 2.27
N GLY A 143 -4.35 -14.62 3.32
CA GLY A 143 -5.76 -14.99 3.16
C GLY A 143 -5.94 -16.29 2.35
N GLU A 144 -6.61 -16.19 1.19
CA GLU A 144 -6.86 -17.34 0.28
C GLU A 144 -5.73 -17.57 -0.74
N ILE A 145 -4.67 -16.75 -0.74
CA ILE A 145 -3.50 -16.89 -1.61
C ILE A 145 -2.58 -17.98 -1.05
N GLU A 146 -1.88 -18.70 -1.92
CA GLU A 146 -0.89 -19.70 -1.51
C GLU A 146 0.31 -18.99 -0.83
N CYS A 147 0.39 -19.12 0.49
CA CYS A 147 1.56 -18.74 1.29
C CYS A 147 2.60 -19.87 1.25
N ASP A 148 3.20 -20.15 0.10
CA ASP A 148 4.28 -21.16 0.00
C ASP A 148 5.60 -20.57 0.53
N CYS A 149 5.66 -20.40 1.84
CA CYS A 149 6.90 -20.29 2.58
C CYS A 149 7.25 -21.70 3.08
N CYS A 150 8.24 -22.31 2.42
CA CYS A 150 8.69 -23.71 2.58
C CYS A 150 8.54 -24.33 3.97
#